data_AF-A0A0K2D1I3-F1
#
_entry.id   AF-A0A0K2D1I3-F1
#
_cell.length_a   1.000
_cell.length_b   1.000
_cell.length_c   1.000
_cell.angle_alpha   90.00
_cell.angle_beta   90.00
_cell.angle_gamma   90.00
#
_symmetry.space_group_name_H-M   'P 1'
#
loop_
_entity.id
_entity.type
_entity.pdbx_description
1 polymer ?
#
loop_
_entity_poly.entity_id
_entity_poly.type
_entity_poly.pdbx_seq_one_letter_code
_entity_poly.pdbx_strand_id
1 'polypeptide(L)'
;LALGRNALVAFMPWNGYNYEDSILMSERIVSDDVFTSIHIEEFEVMARDTKLGPEEITRDIPNVSEEALKNLDEAGIVYIGAEVQPGDILVGKITPKGESPMTPEEKLLRAIFGEKASDVRDTSMRMPPGTFGTVVEVRVFNRHGVEKDERAMAIEREEIERLAKDRDDEQAILDRNVYGRLIDMLRGHVSIAGPKGFKKGVELSNAVVSEYPRSQWWMFAVEDEK
;
A
#
# COMPACT_ATOMS: atom_id res chain seq x y z
N LEU A 1 -30.90 11.65 -2.11
CA LEU A 1 -29.85 11.46 -3.12
C LEU A 1 -29.49 12.83 -3.66
N ALA A 2 -28.23 13.27 -3.55
CA ALA A 2 -27.78 14.57 -4.05
C ALA A 2 -26.82 14.35 -5.22
N LEU A 3 -27.37 14.29 -6.44
CA LEU A 3 -26.60 14.00 -7.66
C LEU A 3 -25.79 15.22 -8.15
N GLY A 4 -26.07 16.41 -7.63
CA GLY A 4 -25.40 17.65 -8.02
C GLY A 4 -25.66 18.78 -7.02
N ARG A 5 -25.40 20.01 -7.44
CA ARG A 5 -25.62 21.23 -6.65
C ARG A 5 -26.72 22.09 -7.25
N ASN A 6 -27.53 22.70 -6.39
CA ASN A 6 -28.48 23.74 -6.81
C ASN A 6 -27.72 25.04 -7.06
N ALA A 7 -28.02 25.71 -8.17
CA ALA A 7 -27.48 27.03 -8.50
C ALA A 7 -28.62 28.03 -8.71
N LEU A 8 -28.37 29.30 -8.42
CA LEU A 8 -29.29 30.38 -8.76
C LEU A 8 -29.21 30.64 -10.28
N VAL A 9 -30.32 30.47 -10.98
CA VAL A 9 -30.39 30.60 -12.44
C VAL A 9 -31.33 31.75 -12.80
N ALA A 10 -30.92 32.56 -13.78
CA ALA A 10 -31.75 33.59 -14.39
C ALA A 10 -32.00 33.24 -15.87
N PHE A 11 -33.27 33.24 -16.28
CA PHE A 11 -33.65 33.04 -17.67
C PHE A 11 -33.73 34.41 -18.36
N MET A 12 -32.64 34.82 -19.02
CA MET A 12 -32.59 36.04 -19.82
C MET A 12 -31.57 35.90 -20.96
N PRO A 13 -31.78 36.53 -22.12
CA PRO A 13 -30.74 36.61 -23.14
C PRO A 13 -29.57 37.47 -22.62
N TRP A 14 -28.33 37.01 -22.79
CA TRP A 14 -27.14 37.74 -22.34
C TRP A 14 -26.09 37.86 -23.43
N ASN A 15 -26.14 38.95 -24.20
CA ASN A 15 -25.16 39.30 -25.25
C ASN A 15 -24.82 38.16 -26.23
N GLY A 16 -25.72 37.20 -26.44
CA GLY A 16 -25.50 36.03 -27.30
C GLY A 16 -24.63 34.92 -26.70
N TYR A 17 -24.12 35.05 -25.47
CA TYR A 17 -23.30 34.01 -24.84
C TYR A 17 -24.09 32.77 -24.42
N ASN A 18 -25.41 32.89 -24.29
CA ASN A 18 -26.32 31.78 -24.05
C ASN A 18 -27.14 31.42 -25.30
N TYR A 19 -26.52 31.51 -26.48
CA TYR A 19 -27.14 31.11 -27.75
C TYR A 19 -27.22 29.58 -27.85
N GLU A 20 -28.33 29.08 -28.43
CA GLU A 20 -28.69 27.66 -28.47
C GLU A 20 -28.68 27.02 -27.07
N ASP A 21 -27.81 26.04 -26.85
CA ASP A 21 -27.70 25.28 -25.60
C ASP A 21 -26.48 25.72 -24.75
N SER A 22 -25.88 26.86 -25.09
CA SER A 22 -24.72 27.38 -24.35
C SER A 22 -25.13 27.91 -22.98
N ILE A 23 -24.36 27.56 -21.95
CA ILE A 23 -24.58 28.01 -20.56
C ILE A 23 -23.51 29.03 -20.20
N LEU A 24 -23.95 30.22 -19.78
CA LEU A 24 -23.08 31.22 -19.19
C LEU A 24 -22.99 31.02 -17.68
N MET A 25 -21.78 30.83 -17.17
CA MET A 25 -21.51 30.64 -15.74
C MET A 25 -20.90 31.89 -15.11
N SER A 26 -21.28 32.15 -13.86
CA SER A 26 -20.63 33.16 -13.04
C SER A 26 -19.28 32.65 -12.55
N GLU A 27 -18.26 33.52 -12.53
CA GLU A 27 -16.94 33.22 -11.97
C GLU A 27 -17.02 32.70 -10.53
N ARG A 28 -18.03 33.16 -9.76
CA ARG A 28 -18.28 32.70 -8.39
C ARG A 28 -18.45 31.18 -8.29
N ILE A 29 -19.03 30.53 -9.31
CA ILE A 29 -19.20 29.08 -9.33
C ILE A 29 -17.86 28.35 -9.34
N VAL A 30 -16.86 28.92 -10.01
CA VAL A 30 -15.50 28.40 -10.07
C VAL A 30 -14.75 28.70 -8.78
N SER A 31 -14.85 29.93 -8.26
CA SER A 31 -14.18 30.33 -7.01
C SER A 31 -14.66 29.54 -5.79
N ASP A 32 -15.94 29.15 -5.76
CA ASP A 32 -16.54 28.42 -4.65
C ASP A 32 -16.48 26.88 -4.86
N ASP A 33 -15.75 26.38 -5.87
CA ASP A 33 -15.58 24.95 -6.20
C ASP A 33 -16.91 24.16 -6.29
N VAL A 34 -17.99 24.81 -6.73
CA VAL A 34 -19.36 24.25 -6.64
C VAL A 34 -19.52 23.00 -7.50
N PHE A 35 -18.89 22.98 -8.67
CA PHE A 35 -18.94 21.87 -9.62
C PHE A 35 -17.60 21.16 -9.81
N THR A 36 -16.65 21.34 -8.88
CA THR A 36 -15.37 20.64 -8.91
C THR A 36 -15.60 19.14 -8.63
N SER A 37 -15.14 18.29 -9.55
CA SER A 37 -15.23 16.83 -9.46
C SER A 37 -13.87 16.21 -9.16
N ILE A 38 -13.88 15.10 -8.41
CA ILE A 38 -12.69 14.31 -8.14
C ILE A 38 -12.73 13.08 -9.04
N HIS A 39 -11.67 12.90 -9.83
CA HIS A 39 -11.47 11.74 -10.69
C HIS A 39 -10.30 10.92 -10.16
N ILE A 40 -10.48 9.61 -10.02
CA ILE A 40 -9.42 8.67 -9.64
C ILE A 40 -9.19 7.78 -10.85
N GLU A 41 -8.00 7.86 -11.41
CA GLU A 41 -7.56 7.05 -12.54
C GLU A 41 -6.50 6.06 -12.08
N GLU A 42 -6.57 4.84 -12.60
CA GLU A 42 -5.61 3.77 -12.32
C GLU A 42 -4.66 3.61 -13.51
N PHE A 43 -3.36 3.63 -13.23
CA PHE A 43 -2.31 3.39 -14.21
C PHE A 43 -1.56 2.12 -13.84
N GLU A 44 -1.49 1.17 -14.76
CA GLU A 44 -0.82 -0.11 -14.56
C GLU A 44 0.42 -0.22 -15.45
N VAL A 45 1.51 -0.72 -14.87
CA VAL A 45 2.73 -1.09 -15.59
C VAL A 45 3.18 -2.48 -15.18
N MET A 46 3.57 -3.28 -16.16
CA MET A 46 4.13 -4.61 -15.95
C MET A 46 5.55 -4.67 -16.50
N ALA A 47 6.46 -5.21 -15.71
CA ALA A 47 7.77 -5.67 -16.17
C ALA A 47 7.64 -7.13 -16.61
N ARG A 48 8.09 -7.44 -17.84
CA ARG A 48 7.98 -8.77 -18.44
C ARG A 48 9.34 -9.33 -18.81
N ASP A 49 9.46 -10.65 -18.79
CA ASP A 49 10.62 -11.33 -19.35
C ASP A 49 10.55 -11.28 -20.88
N THR A 50 11.53 -10.64 -21.50
CA THR A 50 11.69 -10.64 -22.95
C THR A 50 12.73 -11.67 -23.37
N LYS A 51 12.81 -11.96 -24.67
CA LYS A 51 13.86 -12.86 -25.21
C LYS A 51 15.28 -12.33 -25.01
N LEU A 52 15.42 -11.02 -24.85
CA LEU A 52 16.71 -10.33 -24.72
C LEU A 52 17.13 -10.16 -23.26
N GLY A 53 16.21 -10.40 -22.32
CA GLY A 53 16.42 -10.29 -20.89
C GLY A 53 15.15 -9.86 -20.14
N PRO A 54 15.15 -9.91 -18.80
CA PRO A 54 14.08 -9.36 -18.00
C PRO A 54 13.99 -7.83 -18.16
N GLU A 55 12.78 -7.29 -18.20
CA GLU A 55 12.56 -5.87 -17.94
C GLU A 55 12.69 -5.60 -16.45
N GLU A 56 13.28 -4.46 -16.10
CA GLU A 56 13.53 -4.08 -14.70
C GLU A 56 12.83 -2.76 -14.40
N ILE A 57 12.33 -2.63 -13.16
CA ILE A 57 11.80 -1.38 -12.62
C ILE A 57 12.94 -0.75 -11.83
N THR A 58 13.38 0.44 -12.25
CA THR A 58 14.51 1.13 -11.62
C THR A 58 14.45 2.62 -11.85
N ARG A 59 15.10 3.37 -10.96
CA ARG A 59 15.34 4.81 -11.11
C ARG A 59 16.44 5.11 -12.14
N ASP A 60 17.31 4.16 -12.45
CA ASP A 60 18.43 4.34 -13.38
C ASP A 60 17.95 4.24 -14.85
N ILE A 61 17.38 5.35 -15.35
CA ILE A 61 16.79 5.44 -16.68
C ILE A 61 17.72 6.25 -17.59
N PRO A 62 18.15 5.71 -18.75
CA PRO A 62 19.06 6.43 -19.63
C PRO A 62 18.37 7.59 -20.35
N ASN A 63 19.13 8.66 -20.63
CA ASN A 63 18.67 9.86 -21.36
C ASN A 63 17.55 10.65 -20.67
N VAL A 64 17.41 10.53 -19.35
CA VAL A 64 16.45 11.28 -18.54
C VAL A 64 17.19 12.28 -17.66
N SER A 65 16.64 13.49 -17.51
CA SER A 65 17.21 14.52 -16.63
C SER A 65 16.97 14.20 -15.15
N GLU A 66 17.86 14.67 -14.26
CA GLU A 66 17.67 14.49 -12.81
C GLU A 66 16.35 15.12 -12.30
N GLU A 67 15.89 16.20 -12.92
CA GLU A 67 14.62 16.85 -12.59
C GLU A 67 13.43 15.89 -12.76
N ALA A 68 13.43 15.06 -13.81
CA ALA A 68 12.39 14.07 -14.05
C ALA A 68 12.49 12.87 -13.10
N LEU A 69 13.67 12.62 -12.51
CA LEU A 69 13.89 11.57 -11.50
C LEU A 69 13.62 12.06 -10.07
N LYS A 70 13.30 13.34 -9.86
CA LYS A 70 13.09 13.93 -8.54
C LYS A 70 11.93 13.28 -7.78
N ASN A 71 10.87 12.90 -8.50
CA ASN A 71 9.64 12.36 -7.92
C ASN A 71 9.70 10.84 -7.73
N LEU A 72 10.76 10.18 -8.21
CA LEU A 72 10.95 8.73 -8.09
C LEU A 72 11.75 8.39 -6.83
N ASP A 73 11.34 7.31 -6.18
CA ASP A 73 12.08 6.69 -5.10
C ASP A 73 13.26 5.85 -5.60
N GLU A 74 13.99 5.23 -4.67
CA GLU A 74 15.13 4.37 -4.97
C GLU A 74 14.77 3.13 -5.81
N ALA A 75 13.52 2.67 -5.73
CA ALA A 75 13.01 1.57 -6.55
C ALA A 75 12.55 2.01 -7.95
N GLY A 76 12.56 3.33 -8.26
CA GLY A 76 12.05 3.86 -9.52
C GLY A 76 10.54 4.03 -9.57
N ILE A 77 9.88 4.16 -8.42
CA ILE A 77 8.44 4.32 -8.28
C ILE A 77 8.13 5.69 -7.68
N VAL A 78 7.10 6.37 -8.18
CA VAL A 78 6.69 7.68 -7.66
C VAL A 78 6.30 7.63 -6.17
N TYR A 79 6.58 8.71 -5.45
CA TYR A 79 6.14 8.88 -4.06
C TYR A 79 4.63 9.11 -3.95
N ILE A 80 4.03 8.56 -2.90
CA ILE A 80 2.64 8.87 -2.54
C ILE A 80 2.58 10.32 -2.06
N GLY A 81 1.64 11.10 -2.59
CA GLY A 81 1.51 12.54 -2.34
C GLY A 81 2.30 13.43 -3.30
N ALA A 82 3.02 12.86 -4.27
CA ALA A 82 3.67 13.65 -5.30
C ALA A 82 2.64 14.28 -6.25
N GLU A 83 2.80 15.57 -6.54
CA GLU A 83 2.09 16.24 -7.62
C GLU A 83 2.81 15.97 -8.94
N VAL A 84 2.08 15.44 -9.91
CA VAL A 84 2.61 14.97 -11.19
C VAL A 84 1.99 15.75 -12.34
N GLN A 85 2.85 16.15 -13.27
CA GLN A 85 2.48 16.85 -14.49
C GLN A 85 2.54 15.93 -15.71
N PRO A 86 1.89 16.31 -16.82
CA PRO A 86 2.02 15.60 -18.09
C PRO A 86 3.49 15.36 -18.47
N GLY A 87 3.85 14.10 -18.74
CA GLY A 87 5.22 13.71 -19.13
C GLY A 87 6.13 13.29 -17.97
N ASP A 88 5.75 13.53 -16.72
CA ASP A 88 6.45 13.03 -15.54
C ASP A 88 6.44 11.49 -15.51
N ILE A 89 7.51 10.92 -14.98
CA ILE A 89 7.67 9.46 -14.86
C ILE A 89 6.96 9.01 -13.58
N LEU A 90 5.97 8.14 -13.73
CA LEU A 90 5.27 7.51 -12.62
C LEU A 90 6.00 6.26 -12.14
N VAL A 91 6.47 5.45 -13.08
CA VAL A 91 7.25 4.24 -12.79
C VAL A 91 8.33 4.10 -13.85
N GLY A 92 9.58 4.10 -13.38
CA GLY A 92 10.77 3.85 -14.19
C GLY A 92 10.82 2.39 -14.64
N LYS A 93 10.87 2.17 -15.95
CA LYS A 93 11.00 0.82 -16.52
C LYS A 93 12.04 0.83 -17.62
N ILE A 94 12.94 -0.14 -17.56
CA ILE A 94 13.96 -0.36 -18.56
C ILE A 94 13.75 -1.71 -19.25
N THR A 95 13.93 -1.72 -20.56
CA THR A 95 13.91 -2.94 -21.38
C THR A 95 15.28 -3.16 -22.01
N PRO A 96 15.89 -4.35 -21.88
CA PRO A 96 17.14 -4.65 -22.57
C PRO A 96 16.95 -4.57 -24.09
N LYS A 97 17.85 -3.84 -24.76
CA LYS A 97 17.93 -3.76 -26.22
C LYS A 97 18.88 -4.84 -26.73
N GLY A 98 18.57 -5.38 -27.90
CA GLY A 98 19.52 -6.20 -28.64
C GLY A 98 20.63 -5.32 -29.22
N GLU A 99 21.81 -5.89 -29.41
CA GLU A 99 22.93 -5.21 -30.08
C GLU A 99 22.48 -4.73 -31.47
N SER A 100 22.23 -3.43 -31.58
CA SER A 100 21.98 -2.78 -32.86
C SER A 100 23.34 -2.41 -33.46
N PRO A 101 23.56 -2.60 -34.78
CA PRO A 101 24.81 -2.18 -35.39
C PRO A 101 24.96 -0.66 -35.24
N MET A 102 25.92 -0.25 -34.41
CA MET A 102 26.23 1.16 -34.16
C MET A 102 26.86 1.80 -35.40
N THR A 103 26.57 3.08 -35.62
CA THR A 103 27.21 3.81 -36.71
C THR A 103 28.70 4.04 -36.40
N PRO A 104 29.56 4.26 -37.41
CA PRO A 104 30.98 4.57 -37.18
C PRO A 104 31.19 5.77 -36.22
N GLU A 105 30.28 6.75 -36.24
CA GLU A 105 30.28 7.92 -35.36
C GLU A 105 30.03 7.53 -33.89
N GLU A 106 29.01 6.70 -33.62
CA GLU A 106 28.70 6.19 -32.28
C GLU A 106 29.84 5.30 -31.75
N LYS A 107 30.45 4.50 -32.63
CA LYS A 107 31.60 3.67 -32.29
C LYS A 107 32.82 4.50 -31.90
N LEU A 108 33.05 5.63 -32.58
CA LEU A 108 34.12 6.57 -32.24
C LEU A 108 33.84 7.25 -30.89
N LEU A 109 32.61 7.71 -30.68
CA LEU A 109 32.19 8.34 -29.43
C LEU A 109 32.36 7.40 -28.23
N ARG A 110 31.95 6.13 -28.38
CA ARG A 110 32.13 5.08 -27.37
C ARG A 110 33.60 4.79 -27.07
N ALA A 111 34.46 4.83 -28.09
CA ALA A 111 35.91 4.64 -27.91
C ALA A 111 36.58 5.82 -27.18
N ILE A 112 36.07 7.05 -27.35
CA ILE A 112 36.63 8.26 -26.74
C ILE A 112 36.13 8.43 -25.29
N PHE A 113 34.83 8.31 -25.06
CA PHE A 113 34.23 8.58 -23.76
C PHE A 113 34.19 7.37 -22.83
N GLY A 114 34.38 6.15 -23.37
CA GLY A 114 34.32 4.91 -22.60
C GLY A 114 32.94 4.68 -21.94
N GLU A 115 31.95 5.53 -22.24
CA GLU A 115 30.58 5.36 -21.78
C GLU A 115 30.10 4.03 -22.34
N LYS A 116 29.76 3.12 -21.42
CA LYS A 116 28.93 1.98 -21.75
C LYS A 116 27.61 2.59 -22.21
N ALA A 117 27.42 2.68 -23.52
CA ALA A 117 26.10 2.92 -24.08
C ALA A 117 25.15 1.98 -23.34
N SER A 118 24.22 2.54 -22.58
CA SER A 118 23.29 1.75 -21.80
C SER A 118 22.55 0.86 -22.79
N ASP A 119 22.79 -0.46 -22.75
CA ASP A 119 22.17 -1.45 -23.63
C ASP A 119 20.67 -1.61 -23.31
N VAL A 120 20.06 -0.63 -22.64
CA VAL A 120 18.69 -0.62 -22.17
C VAL A 120 17.93 0.55 -22.80
N ARG A 121 16.63 0.36 -22.97
CA ARG A 121 15.67 1.34 -23.48
C ARG A 121 14.79 1.81 -22.33
N ASP A 122 14.56 3.10 -22.25
CA ASP A 122 13.47 3.65 -21.46
C ASP A 122 12.12 3.19 -22.04
N THR A 123 11.37 2.42 -21.25
CA THR A 123 9.99 2.00 -21.50
C THR A 123 9.10 2.33 -20.29
N SER A 124 9.48 3.37 -19.54
CA SER A 124 8.83 3.83 -18.31
C SER A 124 7.40 4.27 -18.54
N MET A 125 6.58 4.14 -17.49
CA MET A 125 5.23 4.67 -17.46
C MET A 125 5.29 6.17 -17.15
N ARG A 126 4.73 6.98 -18.06
CA ARG A 126 4.67 8.44 -17.93
C ARG A 126 3.23 8.91 -17.87
N MET A 127 3.01 10.04 -17.21
CA MET A 127 1.69 10.66 -17.17
C MET A 127 1.23 11.05 -18.59
N PRO A 128 0.03 10.61 -19.04
CA PRO A 128 -0.49 10.98 -20.35
C PRO A 128 -0.62 12.50 -20.54
N PRO A 129 -0.50 13.00 -21.77
CA PRO A 129 -0.71 14.41 -22.05
C PRO A 129 -2.14 14.83 -21.71
N GLY A 130 -2.28 15.91 -20.93
CA GLY A 130 -3.58 16.48 -20.55
C GLY A 130 -4.11 16.04 -19.19
N THR A 131 -3.47 15.08 -18.53
CA THR A 131 -3.80 14.67 -17.16
C THR A 131 -2.76 15.19 -16.17
N PHE A 132 -3.22 15.71 -15.05
CA PHE A 132 -2.38 16.14 -13.92
C PHE A 132 -3.11 15.78 -12.63
N GLY A 133 -2.35 15.63 -11.55
CA GLY A 133 -2.95 15.32 -10.25
C GLY A 133 -1.94 14.92 -9.21
N THR A 134 -2.45 14.38 -8.10
CA THR A 134 -1.64 13.90 -6.99
C THR A 134 -1.74 12.39 -6.89
N VAL A 135 -0.59 11.73 -6.71
CA VAL A 135 -0.56 10.27 -6.50
C VAL A 135 -1.16 9.95 -5.12
N VAL A 136 -2.29 9.23 -5.11
CA VAL A 136 -2.99 8.88 -3.86
C VAL A 136 -2.51 7.54 -3.29
N GLU A 137 -2.31 6.55 -4.14
CA GLU A 137 -1.95 5.19 -3.73
C GLU A 137 -1.05 4.53 -4.76
N VAL A 138 -0.14 3.68 -4.30
CA VAL A 138 0.72 2.85 -5.15
C VAL A 138 0.69 1.43 -4.62
N ARG A 139 0.48 0.45 -5.52
CA ARG A 139 0.50 -0.98 -5.20
C ARG A 139 1.58 -1.68 -6.01
N VAL A 140 2.36 -2.53 -5.35
CA VAL A 140 3.44 -3.30 -5.97
C VAL A 140 3.12 -4.78 -5.85
N PHE A 141 3.09 -5.47 -6.98
CA PHE A 141 2.82 -6.90 -7.05
C PHE A 141 4.07 -7.64 -7.53
N ASN A 142 4.70 -8.39 -6.62
CA ASN A 142 5.87 -9.19 -6.94
C ASN A 142 5.47 -10.65 -7.18
N ARG A 143 6.02 -11.25 -8.24
CA ARG A 143 5.85 -12.68 -8.50
C ARG A 143 6.66 -13.50 -7.49
N HIS A 144 6.13 -14.64 -7.07
CA HIS A 144 6.84 -15.56 -6.18
C HIS A 144 8.17 -16.01 -6.80
N GLY A 145 9.27 -15.77 -6.09
CA GLY A 145 10.64 -16.14 -6.51
C GLY A 145 11.47 -15.00 -7.11
N VAL A 146 10.92 -13.80 -7.28
CA VAL A 146 11.69 -12.59 -7.64
C VAL A 146 12.22 -11.94 -6.36
N GLU A 147 13.44 -11.41 -6.40
CA GLU A 147 13.98 -10.62 -5.28
C GLU A 147 13.07 -9.41 -5.03
N LYS A 148 12.74 -9.19 -3.76
CA LYS A 148 11.87 -8.08 -3.35
C LYS A 148 12.73 -6.84 -3.15
N ASP A 149 12.27 -5.71 -3.66
CA ASP A 149 12.92 -4.43 -3.39
C ASP A 149 12.79 -4.03 -1.92
N GLU A 150 13.65 -3.12 -1.46
CA GLU A 150 13.61 -2.61 -0.08
C GLU A 150 12.24 -2.02 0.28
N ARG A 151 11.59 -1.31 -0.66
CA ARG A 151 10.24 -0.77 -0.49
C ARG A 151 9.19 -1.88 -0.31
N ALA A 152 9.26 -2.94 -1.11
CA ALA A 152 8.33 -4.06 -0.99
C ALA A 152 8.51 -4.81 0.35
N MET A 153 9.77 -4.98 0.79
CA MET A 153 10.07 -5.56 2.10
C MET A 153 9.57 -4.68 3.26
N ALA A 154 9.66 -3.36 3.13
CA ALA A 154 9.16 -2.44 4.15
C ALA A 154 7.64 -2.53 4.31
N ILE A 155 6.89 -2.53 3.20
CA ILE A 155 5.42 -2.66 3.20
C ILE A 155 5.00 -3.99 3.84
N GLU A 156 5.62 -5.10 3.43
CA GLU A 156 5.30 -6.42 3.96
C GLU A 156 5.59 -6.52 5.46
N ARG A 157 6.69 -5.93 5.94
CA ARG A 157 7.00 -5.88 7.38
C ARG A 157 5.96 -5.08 8.17
N GLU A 158 5.55 -3.93 7.66
CA GLU A 158 4.52 -3.12 8.30
C GLU A 158 3.18 -3.87 8.37
N GLU A 159 2.82 -4.59 7.30
CA GLU A 159 1.61 -5.39 7.26
C GLU A 159 1.66 -6.58 8.23
N ILE A 160 2.80 -7.26 8.32
CA ILE A 160 3.03 -8.32 9.32
C ILE A 160 2.93 -7.76 10.74
N GLU A 161 3.48 -6.58 11.01
CA GLU A 161 3.42 -5.96 12.34
C GLU A 161 1.97 -5.59 12.71
N ARG A 162 1.22 -5.03 11.76
CA ARG A 162 -0.20 -4.73 11.94
C ARG A 162 -1.02 -5.98 12.26
N LEU A 163 -0.84 -7.04 11.47
CA LEU A 163 -1.50 -8.32 11.69
C LEU A 163 -1.09 -9.00 13.00
N ALA A 164 0.19 -8.87 13.39
CA ALA A 164 0.68 -9.40 14.66
C ALA A 164 0.03 -8.68 15.85
N LYS A 165 -0.13 -7.36 15.76
CA LYS A 165 -0.82 -6.57 16.77
C LYS A 165 -2.29 -6.97 16.90
N ASP A 166 -3.00 -7.09 15.77
CA ASP A 166 -4.40 -7.51 15.76
C ASP A 166 -4.54 -8.92 16.37
N ARG A 167 -3.66 -9.85 16.01
CA ARG A 167 -3.60 -11.20 16.61
C ARG A 167 -3.39 -11.13 18.12
N ASP A 168 -2.48 -10.30 18.60
CA ASP A 168 -2.16 -10.20 20.03
C ASP A 168 -3.33 -9.59 20.82
N ASP A 169 -4.02 -8.60 20.25
CA ASP A 169 -5.24 -8.01 20.82
C ASP A 169 -6.37 -9.05 20.87
N GLU A 170 -6.60 -9.79 19.77
CA GLU A 170 -7.58 -10.89 19.74
C GLU A 170 -7.25 -11.98 20.76
N GLN A 171 -6.00 -12.41 20.84
CA GLN A 171 -5.54 -13.40 21.81
C GLN A 171 -5.73 -12.91 23.24
N ALA A 172 -5.46 -11.64 23.52
CA ALA A 172 -5.65 -11.06 24.84
C ALA A 172 -7.12 -11.00 25.25
N ILE A 173 -8.02 -10.68 24.31
CA ILE A 173 -9.48 -10.69 24.53
C ILE A 173 -9.97 -12.11 24.80
N LEU A 174 -9.54 -13.07 23.97
CA LEU A 174 -9.88 -14.49 24.13
C LEU A 174 -9.38 -15.03 25.46
N ASP A 175 -8.10 -14.82 25.79
CA ASP A 175 -7.51 -15.26 27.05
C ASP A 175 -8.26 -14.66 28.25
N ARG A 176 -8.56 -13.35 28.22
CA ARG A 176 -9.31 -12.70 29.31
C ARG A 176 -10.68 -13.35 29.51
N ASN A 177 -11.40 -13.64 28.43
CA ASN A 177 -12.72 -14.27 28.49
C ASN A 177 -12.62 -15.71 28.98
N VAL A 178 -11.73 -16.50 28.40
CA VAL A 178 -11.53 -17.92 28.70
C VAL A 178 -11.07 -18.11 30.14
N TYR A 179 -10.03 -17.40 30.59
CA TYR A 179 -9.54 -17.51 31.96
C TYR A 179 -10.52 -16.89 32.98
N GLY A 180 -11.28 -15.86 32.59
CA GLY A 180 -12.37 -15.33 33.42
C GLY A 180 -13.45 -16.39 33.69
N ARG A 181 -13.93 -17.05 32.63
CA ARG A 181 -14.89 -18.15 32.75
C ARG A 181 -14.32 -19.34 33.51
N LEU A 182 -13.05 -19.68 33.29
CA LEU A 182 -12.39 -20.78 34.00
C LEU A 182 -12.34 -20.51 35.51
N ILE A 183 -12.01 -19.29 35.94
CA ILE A 183 -12.06 -18.91 37.35
C ILE A 183 -13.47 -19.08 37.90
N ASP A 184 -14.50 -18.58 37.19
CA ASP A 184 -15.88 -18.67 37.64
C ASP A 184 -16.35 -20.13 37.77
N MET A 185 -15.92 -21.03 36.87
CA MET A 185 -16.23 -22.47 36.95
C MET A 185 -15.47 -23.21 38.05
N LEU A 186 -14.23 -22.82 38.35
CA LEU A 186 -13.43 -23.46 39.39
C LEU A 186 -13.83 -22.97 40.80
N ARG A 187 -14.42 -21.78 40.91
CA ARG A 187 -14.73 -21.14 42.18
C ARG A 187 -15.74 -21.94 42.99
N GLY A 188 -15.36 -22.32 44.21
CA GLY A 188 -16.24 -23.06 45.13
C GLY A 188 -16.29 -24.57 44.91
N HIS A 189 -15.47 -25.11 44.01
CA HIS A 189 -15.30 -26.56 43.85
C HIS A 189 -14.05 -27.07 44.58
N VAL A 190 -14.13 -28.30 45.07
CA VAL A 190 -13.01 -28.97 45.75
C VAL A 190 -12.12 -29.65 44.72
N SER A 191 -10.81 -29.43 44.85
CA SER A 191 -9.81 -29.90 43.90
C SER A 191 -9.34 -31.34 44.19
N ILE A 192 -9.46 -32.22 43.19
CA ILE A 192 -8.97 -33.62 43.23
C ILE A 192 -7.50 -33.70 42.79
N ALA A 193 -7.13 -32.90 41.78
CA ALA A 193 -5.77 -32.84 41.24
C ALA A 193 -5.45 -31.41 40.80
N GLY A 194 -4.16 -31.08 40.75
CA GLY A 194 -3.67 -29.76 40.37
C GLY A 194 -2.20 -29.79 39.93
N PRO A 195 -1.62 -28.61 39.63
CA PRO A 195 -0.24 -28.45 39.21
C PRO A 195 0.77 -29.04 40.21
N LYS A 196 2.01 -29.31 39.76
CA LYS A 196 3.07 -29.87 40.62
C LYS A 196 3.26 -29.01 41.87
N GLY A 197 3.07 -29.60 43.04
CA GLY A 197 3.22 -28.95 44.35
C GLY A 197 1.90 -28.49 45.00
N PHE A 198 0.76 -28.68 44.35
CA PHE A 198 -0.56 -28.33 44.91
C PHE A 198 -1.10 -29.40 45.88
N LYS A 199 -1.70 -28.96 47.00
CA LYS A 199 -2.32 -29.84 48.00
C LYS A 199 -3.76 -30.17 47.60
N LYS A 200 -4.08 -31.47 47.49
CA LYS A 200 -5.43 -31.98 47.16
C LYS A 200 -6.43 -31.67 48.27
N GLY A 201 -7.70 -31.46 47.91
CA GLY A 201 -8.80 -31.26 48.85
C GLY A 201 -8.97 -29.82 49.36
N VAL A 202 -8.42 -28.83 48.65
CA VAL A 202 -8.58 -27.41 48.98
C VAL A 202 -9.65 -26.79 48.08
N GLU A 203 -10.53 -25.96 48.66
CA GLU A 203 -11.47 -25.14 47.90
C GLU A 203 -10.71 -24.17 46.98
N LEU A 204 -11.05 -24.22 45.69
CA LEU A 204 -10.47 -23.35 44.70
C LEU A 204 -11.09 -21.95 44.84
N SER A 205 -10.29 -21.01 45.35
CA SER A 205 -10.61 -19.58 45.41
C SER A 205 -9.71 -18.78 44.47
N ASN A 206 -10.16 -17.60 44.04
CA ASN A 206 -9.41 -16.76 43.10
C ASN A 206 -7.98 -16.47 43.55
N ALA A 207 -7.74 -16.37 44.87
CA ALA A 207 -6.41 -16.14 45.43
C ALA A 207 -5.47 -17.35 45.19
N VAL A 208 -5.98 -18.56 45.39
CA VAL A 208 -5.20 -19.81 45.27
C VAL A 208 -4.88 -20.13 43.80
N VAL A 209 -5.84 -19.91 42.90
CA VAL A 209 -5.64 -20.16 41.46
C VAL A 209 -4.64 -19.16 40.86
N SER A 210 -4.65 -17.90 41.34
CA SER A 210 -3.76 -16.84 40.86
C SER A 210 -2.28 -17.02 41.23
N GLU A 211 -1.95 -17.90 42.18
CA GLU A 211 -0.55 -18.22 42.54
C GLU A 211 0.15 -19.04 41.46
N TYR A 212 -0.60 -19.70 40.58
CA TYR A 212 -0.06 -20.51 39.50
C TYR A 212 -0.10 -19.76 38.15
N PRO A 213 0.84 -20.01 37.24
CA PRO A 213 0.78 -19.46 35.88
C PRO A 213 -0.53 -19.85 35.18
N ARG A 214 -1.10 -18.93 34.40
CA ARG A 214 -2.38 -19.15 33.68
C ARG A 214 -2.41 -20.45 32.86
N SER A 215 -1.28 -20.83 32.26
CA SER A 215 -1.14 -22.08 31.51
C SER A 215 -1.38 -23.34 32.33
N GLN A 216 -1.19 -23.29 33.65
CA GLN A 216 -1.38 -24.42 34.56
C GLN A 216 -2.79 -24.48 35.15
N TRP A 217 -3.65 -23.48 34.94
CA TRP A 217 -5.00 -23.46 35.50
C TRP A 217 -5.88 -24.59 34.93
N TRP A 218 -5.58 -25.05 33.72
CA TRP A 218 -6.23 -26.20 33.09
C TRP A 218 -5.90 -27.54 33.75
N MET A 219 -4.91 -27.60 34.64
CA MET A 219 -4.51 -28.82 35.34
C MET A 219 -5.32 -29.05 36.63
N PHE A 220 -6.14 -28.09 37.06
CA PHE A 220 -7.04 -28.26 38.19
C PHE A 220 -8.20 -29.16 37.78
N ALA A 221 -8.30 -30.33 38.40
CA ALA A 221 -9.44 -31.23 38.26
C ALA A 221 -10.36 -31.06 39.46
N VAL A 222 -11.65 -30.83 39.20
CA VAL A 222 -12.72 -30.73 40.20
C VAL A 222 -13.49 -32.05 40.28
N GLU A 223 -14.09 -32.32 41.44
CA GLU A 223 -14.99 -33.45 41.61
C GLU A 223 -16.28 -33.22 40.82
N ASP A 224 -16.61 -34.16 39.93
CA ASP A 224 -17.77 -34.09 39.05
C ASP A 224 -19.03 -34.36 39.88
N GLU A 225 -19.75 -33.31 40.28
CA GLU A 225 -21.11 -33.45 40.79
C GLU A 225 -22.02 -33.73 39.59
N LYS A 226 -22.52 -34.96 39.52
CA LYS A 226 -23.57 -35.43 38.59
C LYS A 226 -24.73 -34.46 38.41
#